data_AF-A0A8T5U601-F1
#
_entry.id   AF-A0A8T5U601-F1
#
_cell.length_a   1.000
_cell.length_b   1.000
_cell.length_c   1.000
_cell.angle_alpha   90.00
_cell.angle_beta   90.00
_cell.angle_gamma   90.00
#
_symmetry.space_group_name_H-M   'P 1'
#
loop_
_entity.id
_entity.type
_entity.pdbx_description
1 polymer ?
#
loop_
_entity_poly.entity_id
_entity_poly.type
_entity_poly.pdbx_seq_one_letter_code
_entity_poly.pdbx_strand_id
1 'polypeptide(L)'
;MNEKEQEKSEPTGEVEDTERRSRRSRPVRRTQGQALQEALGINPEEIGDVEAKLSIIKFLDYFSEEPLDFAFKERTIDQYVQKITEKIDKFEFGGEEDKLLKKGFEDKKILEVVNKIKDKTEELAISKGINRSVDKRLRRLNLMITGPLLAVAVMFFILPYFGIDIGTFIMLPLICVFCMVPQLVRNTVVKKWFLFKEETRNELYTKNRDDILVLKSYIAEVLANIRSKLLELKVPLELIKFSLFNRNYEDLNVINQKQLKGMTEYYVSFAYPEGMEPFPIPENLQQQYNQPIFPESKKRDKAEKNFIVLNEMKGKSGIITSFSPALKDNLADKINQMLSDSEFSDADLGFSEIIPNYSTDIAIYCLCGEVAEISNVNVCRWKDKFNFYLFEGAQCKCGDKIYAISLMDEEDEVPEELQEIF
;
A
#
# COMPACT_ATOMS: atom_id res chain seq x y z
N MET A 1 57.47 -1.80 -32.54
CA MET A 1 58.00 -0.94 -33.62
C MET A 1 57.29 -1.37 -34.89
N ASN A 2 56.50 -0.42 -35.43
CA ASN A 2 55.94 -0.24 -36.77
C ASN A 2 55.64 -1.46 -37.65
N GLU A 3 54.60 -1.49 -38.48
CA GLU A 3 53.36 -0.76 -38.77
C GLU A 3 52.93 -1.33 -40.14
N LYS A 4 51.68 -1.10 -40.57
CA LYS A 4 51.16 -1.21 -41.95
C LYS A 4 50.78 -2.63 -42.45
N GLU A 5 49.68 -2.83 -43.16
CA GLU A 5 48.78 -1.89 -43.85
C GLU A 5 47.49 -2.62 -44.28
N GLN A 6 46.36 -1.86 -44.24
CA GLN A 6 45.28 -1.78 -45.25
C GLN A 6 44.46 -3.03 -45.64
N GLU A 7 43.24 -2.94 -46.13
CA GLU A 7 42.07 -2.06 -46.06
C GLU A 7 41.04 -2.72 -47.02
N LYS A 8 39.75 -2.65 -46.69
CA LYS A 8 38.59 -2.62 -47.61
C LYS A 8 38.33 -3.80 -48.56
N SER A 9 37.15 -4.44 -48.39
CA SER A 9 35.96 -4.15 -49.22
C SER A 9 34.86 -5.22 -49.02
N GLU A 10 33.66 -4.79 -48.58
CA GLU A 10 32.36 -5.45 -48.83
C GLU A 10 32.06 -5.45 -50.37
N PRO A 11 30.97 -6.07 -50.94
CA PRO A 11 29.70 -6.51 -50.34
C PRO A 11 29.07 -7.78 -50.99
N THR A 12 27.76 -7.98 -50.76
CA THR A 12 26.80 -8.87 -51.44
C THR A 12 26.95 -10.36 -51.16
N GLY A 13 25.96 -11.10 -50.66
CA GLY A 13 24.54 -10.82 -50.44
C GLY A 13 23.81 -12.11 -50.74
N GLU A 14 23.21 -12.76 -49.73
CA GLU A 14 22.01 -13.57 -49.94
C GLU A 14 21.30 -13.80 -48.62
N VAL A 15 19.99 -13.62 -48.73
CA VAL A 15 18.99 -13.53 -47.70
C VAL A 15 18.58 -14.95 -47.31
N GLU A 16 18.70 -15.29 -46.02
CA GLU A 16 17.84 -16.32 -45.44
C GLU A 16 17.11 -15.73 -44.23
N ASP A 17 15.81 -15.51 -44.48
CA ASP A 17 14.77 -15.19 -43.53
C ASP A 17 14.82 -16.13 -42.32
N THR A 18 15.28 -15.60 -41.19
CA THR A 18 14.84 -16.08 -39.89
C THR A 18 13.94 -15.03 -39.27
N GLU A 19 12.65 -15.36 -39.22
CA GLU A 19 11.57 -14.64 -38.57
C GLU A 19 12.05 -14.02 -37.24
N ARG A 20 12.39 -12.73 -37.29
CA ARG A 20 12.50 -11.89 -36.10
C ARG A 20 11.11 -11.71 -35.53
N ARG A 21 10.69 -12.62 -34.65
CA ARG A 21 9.71 -12.29 -33.61
C ARG A 21 10.30 -11.14 -32.81
N SER A 22 9.88 -9.93 -33.14
CA SER A 22 10.17 -8.72 -32.38
C SER A 22 9.77 -8.97 -30.93
N ARG A 23 10.75 -9.23 -30.07
CA ARG A 23 10.59 -9.00 -28.64
C ARG A 23 10.27 -7.52 -28.53
N ARG A 24 8.98 -7.20 -28.37
CA ARG A 24 8.54 -5.89 -27.88
C ARG A 24 9.29 -5.68 -26.57
N SER A 25 10.40 -4.95 -26.62
CA SER A 25 11.05 -4.42 -25.44
C SER A 25 9.96 -3.61 -24.74
N ARG A 26 9.56 -4.06 -23.54
CA ARG A 26 8.72 -3.23 -22.69
C ARG A 26 9.45 -1.89 -22.56
N PRO A 27 8.78 -0.74 -22.73
CA PRO A 27 9.44 0.54 -22.54
C PRO A 27 10.10 0.54 -21.17
N VAL A 28 11.41 0.76 -21.14
CA VAL A 28 12.18 0.86 -19.90
C VAL A 28 11.55 2.00 -19.12
N ARG A 29 10.94 1.67 -17.98
CA ARG A 29 10.29 2.65 -17.11
C ARG A 29 11.38 3.60 -16.62
N ARG A 30 11.38 4.86 -17.09
CA ARG A 30 12.33 5.88 -16.64
C ARG A 30 12.23 6.02 -15.12
N THR A 31 13.36 5.96 -14.42
CA THR A 31 13.39 6.22 -12.97
C THR A 31 13.21 7.72 -12.72
N GLN A 32 12.77 8.09 -11.51
CA GLN A 32 12.65 9.50 -11.11
C GLN A 32 13.99 10.22 -11.27
N GLY A 33 15.11 9.55 -10.93
CA GLY A 33 16.45 10.07 -11.17
C GLY A 33 16.76 10.34 -12.64
N GLN A 34 16.35 9.46 -13.57
CA GLN A 34 16.56 9.68 -15.01
C GLN A 34 15.76 10.87 -15.55
N ALA A 35 14.55 11.09 -15.05
CA ALA A 35 13.75 12.26 -15.42
C ALA A 35 14.35 13.57 -14.88
N LEU A 36 14.87 13.55 -13.65
CA LEU A 36 15.57 14.69 -13.04
C LEU A 36 16.89 15.01 -13.75
N GLN A 37 17.66 13.97 -14.11
CA GLN A 37 18.92 14.09 -14.86
C GLN A 37 18.71 14.81 -16.20
N GLU A 38 17.75 14.34 -17.01
CA GLU A 38 17.45 14.91 -18.33
C GLU A 38 16.95 16.36 -18.25
N ALA A 39 16.19 16.70 -17.21
CA ALA A 39 15.55 18.01 -17.08
C ALA A 39 16.40 19.09 -16.43
N LEU A 40 17.30 18.72 -15.50
CA LEU A 40 18.16 19.65 -14.77
C LEU A 40 19.60 19.68 -15.32
N GLY A 41 19.93 18.81 -16.27
CA GLY A 41 21.29 18.74 -16.85
C GLY A 41 22.34 18.21 -15.88
N ILE A 42 21.92 17.40 -14.89
CA ILE A 42 22.79 16.90 -13.82
C ILE A 42 23.48 15.61 -14.27
N ASN A 43 24.74 15.42 -13.85
CA ASN A 43 25.49 14.21 -14.14
C ASN A 43 24.75 12.97 -13.57
N PRO A 44 24.53 11.91 -14.37
CA PRO A 44 23.89 10.69 -13.91
C PRO A 44 24.50 10.06 -12.65
N GLU A 45 25.81 10.22 -12.46
CA GLU A 45 26.53 9.70 -11.29
C GLU A 45 26.09 10.39 -9.98
N GLU A 46 25.83 11.70 -10.02
CA GLU A 46 25.49 12.49 -8.82
C GLU A 46 24.07 12.18 -8.31
N ILE A 47 23.11 12.02 -9.22
CA ILE A 47 21.74 11.59 -8.85
C ILE A 47 21.73 10.12 -8.42
N GLY A 48 22.56 9.28 -9.04
CA GLY A 48 22.72 7.88 -8.64
C GLY A 48 23.24 7.74 -7.20
N ASP A 49 24.14 8.63 -6.78
CA ASP A 49 24.63 8.70 -5.40
C ASP A 49 23.52 9.11 -4.42
N VAL A 50 22.71 10.13 -4.75
CA VAL A 50 21.54 10.52 -3.94
C VAL A 50 20.55 9.36 -3.79
N GLU A 51 20.21 8.66 -4.86
CA GLU A 51 19.33 7.48 -4.80
C GLU A 51 19.93 6.35 -3.96
N ALA A 52 21.26 6.16 -4.02
CA ALA A 52 21.97 5.19 -3.20
C ALA A 52 21.85 5.54 -1.71
N LYS A 53 22.14 6.78 -1.31
CA LYS A 53 22.01 7.27 0.07
C LYS A 53 20.56 7.18 0.58
N LEU A 54 19.59 7.60 -0.21
CA LEU A 54 18.15 7.46 0.13
C LEU A 54 17.74 6.01 0.36
N SER A 55 18.30 5.05 -0.39
CA SER A 55 18.00 3.63 -0.17
C SER A 55 18.55 3.08 1.15
N ILE A 56 19.71 3.59 1.60
CA ILE A 56 20.29 3.24 2.90
C ILE A 56 19.39 3.77 4.00
N ILE A 57 19.00 5.05 3.91
CA ILE A 57 18.07 5.70 4.84
C ILE A 57 16.76 4.91 4.94
N LYS A 58 16.11 4.60 3.82
CA LYS A 58 14.83 3.86 3.80
C LYS A 58 14.91 2.52 4.53
N PHE A 59 16.02 1.79 4.38
CA PHE A 59 16.19 0.54 5.09
C PHE A 59 16.42 0.76 6.58
N LEU A 60 17.37 1.63 6.95
CA LEU A 60 17.72 1.84 8.36
C LEU A 60 16.55 2.42 9.15
N ASP A 61 15.80 3.35 8.55
CA ASP A 61 14.62 3.96 9.16
C ASP A 61 13.52 2.91 9.37
N TYR A 62 13.17 2.14 8.34
CA TYR A 62 12.20 1.04 8.46
C TYR A 62 12.62 -0.01 9.48
N PHE A 63 13.90 -0.41 9.47
CA PHE A 63 14.44 -1.37 10.44
C PHE A 63 14.41 -0.82 11.87
N SER A 64 14.64 0.48 12.05
CA SER A 64 14.64 1.12 13.37
C SER A 64 13.23 1.26 13.97
N GLU A 65 12.21 1.45 13.13
CA GLU A 65 10.82 1.56 13.56
C GLU A 65 10.18 0.17 13.74
N GLU A 66 10.49 -0.78 12.85
CA GLU A 66 9.80 -2.08 12.78
C GLU A 66 10.76 -3.29 12.70
N PRO A 67 11.67 -3.45 13.67
CA PRO A 67 12.65 -4.54 13.65
C PRO A 67 12.00 -5.93 13.78
N LEU A 68 10.79 -6.02 14.35
CA LEU A 68 10.03 -7.27 14.45
C LEU A 68 9.72 -7.88 13.08
N ASP A 69 9.55 -7.07 12.03
CA ASP A 69 9.28 -7.58 10.68
C ASP A 69 10.48 -8.32 10.07
N PHE A 70 11.66 -8.16 10.68
CA PHE A 70 12.90 -8.82 10.31
C PHE A 70 13.27 -10.01 11.22
N ALA A 71 12.50 -10.26 12.29
CA ALA A 71 12.73 -11.38 13.18
C ALA A 71 12.70 -12.72 12.43
N PHE A 72 13.75 -13.53 12.62
CA PHE A 72 13.98 -14.84 11.97
C PHE A 72 14.12 -14.79 10.44
N LYS A 73 14.42 -13.60 9.88
CA LYS A 73 14.67 -13.35 8.45
C LYS A 73 16.11 -12.93 8.16
N GLU A 74 17.07 -13.65 8.74
CA GLU A 74 18.51 -13.44 8.58
C GLU A 74 18.94 -13.17 7.13
N ARG A 75 18.62 -14.08 6.19
CA ARG A 75 18.95 -13.89 4.76
C ARG A 75 18.48 -12.56 4.18
N THR A 76 17.35 -12.03 4.65
CA THR A 76 16.82 -10.75 4.17
C THR A 76 17.66 -9.61 4.72
N ILE A 77 18.01 -9.64 6.00
CA ILE A 77 18.89 -8.65 6.63
C ILE A 77 20.27 -8.67 5.96
N ASP A 78 20.86 -9.86 5.76
CA ASP A 78 22.17 -10.01 5.14
C ASP A 78 22.21 -9.39 3.73
N GLN A 79 21.14 -9.56 2.95
CA GLN A 79 21.03 -8.95 1.62
C GLN A 79 20.97 -7.42 1.69
N TYR A 80 20.31 -6.84 2.69
CA TYR A 80 20.29 -5.39 2.87
C TYR A 80 21.63 -4.88 3.38
N VAL A 81 22.22 -5.55 4.37
CA VAL A 81 23.55 -5.24 4.90
C VAL A 81 24.58 -5.26 3.78
N GLN A 82 24.64 -6.32 2.99
CA GLN A 82 25.56 -6.42 1.86
C GLN A 82 25.38 -5.25 0.89
N LYS A 83 24.14 -4.94 0.49
CA LYS A 83 23.86 -3.81 -0.42
C LYS A 83 24.22 -2.46 0.17
N ILE A 84 24.11 -2.28 1.49
CA ILE A 84 24.49 -1.06 2.17
C ILE A 84 26.01 -0.95 2.20
N THR A 85 26.71 -2.01 2.61
CA THR A 85 28.18 -2.04 2.61
C THR A 85 28.75 -1.75 1.22
N GLU A 86 28.23 -2.41 0.17
CA GLU A 86 28.63 -2.15 -1.22
C GLU A 86 28.42 -0.69 -1.66
N LYS A 87 27.48 0.04 -1.05
CA LYS A 87 27.24 1.47 -1.33
C LYS A 87 28.11 2.38 -0.49
N ILE A 88 28.25 2.08 0.80
CA ILE A 88 29.13 2.81 1.73
C ILE A 88 30.59 2.73 1.29
N ASP A 89 31.03 1.57 0.80
CA ASP A 89 32.42 1.41 0.31
C ASP A 89 32.73 2.35 -0.85
N LYS A 90 31.73 2.68 -1.68
CA LYS A 90 31.90 3.63 -2.79
C LYS A 90 32.10 5.07 -2.31
N PHE A 91 31.65 5.41 -1.11
CA PHE A 91 31.83 6.75 -0.54
C PHE A 91 33.30 7.08 -0.26
N GLU A 92 34.18 6.08 -0.16
CA GLU A 92 35.63 6.30 -0.04
C GLU A 92 36.22 7.05 -1.24
N PHE A 93 35.64 6.84 -2.42
CA PHE A 93 36.07 7.49 -3.67
C PHE A 93 35.30 8.79 -3.95
N GLY A 94 34.38 9.18 -3.07
CA GLY A 94 33.55 10.38 -3.18
C GLY A 94 34.21 11.65 -2.63
N GLY A 95 33.37 12.68 -2.40
CA GLY A 95 33.79 13.95 -1.80
C GLY A 95 34.19 13.83 -0.32
N GLU A 96 34.64 14.93 0.29
CA GLU A 96 34.98 14.93 1.72
C GLU A 96 33.79 14.56 2.61
N GLU A 97 32.59 15.05 2.30
CA GLU A 97 31.38 14.71 3.05
C GLU A 97 31.03 13.22 2.95
N ASP A 98 31.25 12.58 1.80
CA ASP A 98 31.00 11.15 1.61
C ASP A 98 31.95 10.29 2.46
N LYS A 99 33.22 10.71 2.51
CA LYS A 99 34.22 10.07 3.39
C LYS A 99 33.85 10.22 4.85
N LEU A 100 33.29 11.36 5.25
CA LEU A 100 32.77 11.57 6.59
C LEU A 100 31.56 10.67 6.88
N LEU A 101 30.67 10.44 5.92
CA LEU A 101 29.58 9.48 6.07
C LEU A 101 30.09 8.04 6.23
N LYS A 102 31.07 7.62 5.42
CA LYS A 102 31.70 6.30 5.58
C LYS A 102 32.31 6.15 6.98
N LYS A 103 33.07 7.15 7.42
CA LYS A 103 33.64 7.17 8.76
C LYS A 103 32.55 7.13 9.84
N GLY A 104 31.48 7.90 9.69
CA GLY A 104 30.33 7.89 10.61
C GLY A 104 29.66 6.52 10.68
N PHE A 105 29.57 5.81 9.55
CA PHE A 105 29.03 4.45 9.49
C PHE A 105 29.90 3.44 10.28
N GLU A 106 31.22 3.55 10.14
CA GLU A 106 32.21 2.72 10.84
C GLU A 106 32.30 3.04 12.33
N ASP A 107 32.46 4.33 12.68
CA ASP A 107 32.61 4.82 14.05
C ASP A 107 31.37 4.53 14.90
N LYS A 108 30.17 4.70 14.32
CA LYS A 108 28.89 4.37 14.97
C LYS A 108 28.57 2.87 14.93
N LYS A 109 29.41 2.06 14.28
CA LYS A 109 29.26 0.60 14.18
C LYS A 109 27.86 0.19 13.71
N ILE A 110 27.35 0.85 12.66
CA ILE A 110 25.95 0.71 12.23
C ILE A 110 25.55 -0.75 11.99
N LEU A 111 26.44 -1.56 11.41
CA LEU A 111 26.18 -2.99 11.19
C LEU A 111 26.09 -3.80 12.50
N GLU A 112 26.95 -3.51 13.48
CA GLU A 112 26.90 -4.16 14.79
C GLU A 112 25.59 -3.80 15.50
N VAL A 113 25.17 -2.54 15.41
CA VAL A 113 23.91 -2.04 15.96
C VAL A 113 22.71 -2.74 15.33
N VAL A 114 22.68 -2.88 14.00
CA VAL A 114 21.61 -3.61 13.29
C VAL A 114 21.53 -5.06 13.77
N ASN A 115 22.66 -5.76 13.85
CA ASN A 115 22.69 -7.15 14.32
C ASN A 115 22.26 -7.28 15.78
N LYS A 116 22.72 -6.37 16.65
CA LYS A 116 22.34 -6.33 18.07
C LYS A 116 20.85 -6.10 18.27
N ILE A 117 20.24 -5.18 17.52
CA ILE A 117 18.78 -4.94 17.56
C ILE A 117 18.05 -6.19 17.08
N LYS A 118 18.49 -6.81 15.97
CA LYS A 118 17.91 -8.06 15.45
C LYS A 118 17.95 -9.16 16.51
N ASP A 119 19.11 -9.44 17.09
CA ASP A 119 19.28 -10.55 18.02
C ASP A 119 18.41 -10.35 19.28
N LYS A 120 18.41 -9.14 19.85
CA LYS A 120 17.50 -8.77 20.96
C LYS A 120 16.03 -8.89 20.58
N THR A 121 15.68 -8.57 19.34
CA THR A 121 14.32 -8.69 18.82
C THR A 121 13.89 -10.16 18.72
N GLU A 122 14.78 -11.03 18.24
CA GLU A 122 14.55 -12.47 18.17
C GLU A 122 14.47 -13.10 19.56
N GLU A 123 15.35 -12.72 20.49
CA GLU A 123 15.30 -13.16 21.89
C GLU A 123 13.97 -12.77 22.56
N LEU A 124 13.51 -11.54 22.35
CA LEU A 124 12.23 -11.08 22.87
C LEU A 124 11.07 -11.89 22.27
N ALA A 125 11.09 -12.13 20.95
CA ALA A 125 10.08 -12.94 20.29
C ALA A 125 10.05 -14.38 20.83
N ILE A 126 11.22 -15.00 21.03
CA ILE A 126 11.34 -16.35 21.61
C ILE A 126 10.80 -16.36 23.05
N SER A 127 11.15 -15.37 23.87
CA SER A 127 10.69 -15.27 25.26
C SER A 127 9.16 -15.16 25.38
N LYS A 128 8.50 -14.61 24.35
CA LYS A 128 7.03 -14.51 24.25
C LYS A 128 6.39 -15.65 23.45
N GLY A 129 7.15 -16.73 23.17
CA GLY A 129 6.64 -17.96 22.55
C GLY A 129 6.59 -17.96 21.02
N ILE A 130 7.25 -17.00 20.35
CA ILE A 130 7.40 -16.99 18.90
C ILE A 130 8.82 -17.40 18.52
N ASN A 131 8.95 -18.61 17.97
CA ASN A 131 10.26 -19.20 17.66
C ASN A 131 10.60 -19.19 16.17
N ARG A 132 9.73 -18.65 15.31
CA ARG A 132 9.89 -18.68 13.84
C ARG A 132 9.19 -17.51 13.17
N SER A 133 9.68 -17.13 11.99
CA SER A 133 9.02 -16.13 11.15
C SER A 133 7.61 -16.57 10.74
N VAL A 134 6.74 -15.58 10.56
CA VAL A 134 5.35 -15.76 10.10
C VAL A 134 5.31 -16.54 8.79
N ASP A 135 6.18 -16.21 7.83
CA ASP A 135 6.22 -16.87 6.53
C ASP A 135 6.58 -18.35 6.64
N LYS A 136 7.55 -18.71 7.50
CA LYS A 136 7.91 -20.11 7.76
C LYS A 136 6.77 -20.85 8.45
N ARG A 137 6.08 -20.20 9.40
CA ARG A 137 4.91 -20.77 10.09
C ARG A 137 3.75 -21.01 9.13
N LEU A 138 3.42 -20.01 8.31
CA LEU A 138 2.39 -20.08 7.28
C LEU A 138 2.71 -21.16 6.25
N ARG A 139 3.95 -21.25 5.75
CA ARG A 139 4.35 -22.28 4.79
C ARG A 139 4.17 -23.68 5.36
N ARG A 140 4.57 -23.91 6.62
CA ARG A 140 4.41 -25.22 7.27
C ARG A 140 2.94 -25.56 7.51
N LEU A 141 2.15 -24.63 8.02
CA LEU A 141 0.72 -24.83 8.25
C LEU A 141 -0.01 -25.07 6.93
N ASN A 142 0.31 -24.27 5.89
CA ASN A 142 -0.23 -24.49 4.56
C ASN A 142 0.13 -25.88 4.06
N LEU A 143 1.39 -26.33 4.15
CA LEU A 143 1.76 -27.69 3.73
C LEU A 143 1.03 -28.79 4.54
N MET A 144 0.88 -28.62 5.85
CA MET A 144 0.14 -29.55 6.72
C MET A 144 -1.35 -29.61 6.39
N ILE A 145 -1.93 -28.52 5.87
CA ILE A 145 -3.32 -28.47 5.46
C ILE A 145 -3.44 -28.98 4.02
N THR A 146 -2.72 -28.40 3.07
CA THR A 146 -2.81 -28.73 1.64
C THR A 146 -2.38 -30.15 1.31
N GLY A 147 -1.48 -30.77 2.08
CA GLY A 147 -1.04 -32.15 1.86
C GLY A 147 -2.19 -33.17 2.00
N PRO A 148 -2.85 -33.25 3.16
CA PRO A 148 -4.07 -34.03 3.35
C PRO A 148 -5.17 -33.66 2.35
N LEU A 149 -5.35 -32.37 2.03
CA LEU A 149 -6.34 -31.94 1.05
C LEU A 149 -6.08 -32.53 -0.33
N LEU A 150 -4.83 -32.51 -0.78
CA LEU A 150 -4.42 -33.09 -2.06
C LEU A 150 -4.65 -34.61 -2.04
N ALA A 151 -4.32 -35.30 -0.95
CA ALA A 151 -4.53 -36.74 -0.82
C ALA A 151 -6.03 -37.11 -0.88
N VAL A 152 -6.88 -36.33 -0.22
CA VAL A 152 -8.35 -36.52 -0.26
C VAL A 152 -8.89 -36.23 -1.66
N ALA A 153 -8.45 -35.14 -2.31
CA ALA A 153 -8.82 -34.84 -3.69
C ALA A 153 -8.41 -35.97 -4.65
N VAL A 154 -7.19 -36.49 -4.53
CA VAL A 154 -6.70 -37.62 -5.34
C VAL A 154 -7.51 -38.90 -5.08
N MET A 155 -7.86 -39.20 -3.82
CA MET A 155 -8.76 -40.32 -3.52
C MET A 155 -10.13 -40.16 -4.21
N PHE A 156 -10.68 -38.95 -4.24
CA PHE A 156 -11.95 -38.69 -4.95
C PHE A 156 -11.88 -38.93 -6.46
N PHE A 157 -10.70 -38.75 -7.09
CA PHE A 157 -10.52 -39.09 -8.50
C PHE A 157 -10.32 -40.60 -8.74
N ILE A 158 -9.74 -41.32 -7.77
CA ILE A 158 -9.37 -42.73 -7.91
C ILE A 158 -10.51 -43.68 -7.50
N LEU A 159 -11.23 -43.38 -6.43
CA LEU A 159 -12.28 -44.25 -5.86
C LEU A 159 -13.43 -44.60 -6.84
N PRO A 160 -13.88 -43.70 -7.73
CA PRO A 160 -14.87 -44.04 -8.75
C PRO A 160 -14.40 -45.15 -9.70
N TYR A 161 -13.09 -45.25 -9.96
CA TYR A 161 -12.51 -46.30 -10.81
C TYR A 161 -12.62 -47.71 -10.18
N PHE A 162 -12.80 -47.78 -8.86
CA PHE A 162 -13.00 -49.01 -8.10
C PHE A 162 -14.49 -49.28 -7.78
N GLY A 163 -15.41 -48.51 -8.38
CA GLY A 163 -16.86 -48.69 -8.19
C GLY A 163 -17.42 -48.12 -6.89
N ILE A 164 -16.66 -47.26 -6.19
CA ILE A 164 -17.12 -46.55 -4.99
C ILE A 164 -17.54 -45.14 -5.43
N ASP A 165 -18.84 -44.92 -5.60
CA ASP A 165 -19.38 -43.61 -5.96
C ASP A 165 -19.60 -42.77 -4.71
N ILE A 166 -18.86 -41.66 -4.60
CA ILE A 166 -19.04 -40.69 -3.52
C ILE A 166 -19.89 -39.57 -4.07
N GLY A 167 -21.17 -39.59 -3.70
CA GLY A 167 -22.17 -38.69 -4.26
C GLY A 167 -21.74 -37.22 -4.22
N THR A 168 -22.05 -36.49 -5.29
CA THR A 168 -21.71 -35.08 -5.51
C THR A 168 -22.14 -34.17 -4.34
N PHE A 169 -23.20 -34.56 -3.62
CA PHE A 169 -23.72 -33.89 -2.43
C PHE A 169 -22.75 -33.87 -1.24
N ILE A 170 -21.85 -34.85 -1.11
CA ILE A 170 -20.83 -34.92 -0.06
C ILE A 170 -19.54 -34.21 -0.52
N MET A 171 -19.23 -34.31 -1.82
CA MET A 171 -18.05 -33.70 -2.44
C MET A 171 -18.05 -32.17 -2.36
N LEU A 172 -19.17 -31.53 -2.72
CA LEU A 172 -19.23 -30.07 -2.83
C LEU A 172 -18.98 -29.36 -1.46
N PRO A 173 -19.63 -29.75 -0.35
CA PRO A 173 -19.36 -29.14 0.95
C PRO A 173 -17.93 -29.38 1.43
N LEU A 174 -17.37 -30.58 1.18
CA LEU A 174 -16.01 -30.90 1.57
C LEU A 174 -15.00 -29.97 0.86
N ILE A 175 -15.16 -29.79 -0.45
CA ILE A 175 -14.31 -28.91 -1.25
C ILE A 175 -14.44 -27.45 -0.77
N CYS A 176 -15.65 -26.97 -0.49
CA CYS A 176 -15.86 -25.62 0.04
C CYS A 176 -15.12 -25.39 1.37
N VAL A 177 -15.25 -26.30 2.33
CA VAL A 177 -14.53 -26.23 3.61
C VAL A 177 -13.01 -26.23 3.37
N PHE A 178 -12.55 -27.08 2.46
CA PHE A 178 -11.15 -27.21 2.12
C PHE A 178 -10.55 -25.98 1.40
N CYS A 179 -11.34 -25.25 0.63
CA CYS A 179 -10.91 -23.98 0.04
C CYS A 179 -10.84 -22.85 1.08
N MET A 180 -11.73 -22.85 2.08
CA MET A 180 -11.78 -21.78 3.09
C MET A 180 -10.76 -21.94 4.22
N VAL A 181 -10.47 -23.18 4.67
CA VAL A 181 -9.57 -23.44 5.81
C VAL A 181 -8.18 -22.80 5.65
N PRO A 182 -7.48 -22.88 4.50
CA PRO A 182 -6.19 -22.22 4.32
C PRO A 182 -6.26 -20.70 4.48
N GLN A 183 -7.35 -20.07 4.01
CA GLN A 183 -7.53 -18.62 4.13
C GLN A 183 -7.77 -18.21 5.60
N LEU A 184 -8.61 -18.96 6.31
CA LEU A 184 -8.88 -18.73 7.74
C LEU A 184 -7.62 -18.90 8.60
N VAL A 185 -6.82 -19.94 8.33
CA VAL A 185 -5.55 -20.18 9.03
C VAL A 185 -4.55 -19.06 8.75
N ARG A 186 -4.46 -18.61 7.49
CA ARG A 186 -3.61 -17.48 7.12
C ARG A 186 -4.01 -16.21 7.87
N ASN A 187 -5.29 -15.85 7.84
CA ASN A 187 -5.79 -14.65 8.52
C ASN A 187 -5.56 -14.71 10.03
N THR A 188 -5.77 -15.88 10.65
CA THR A 188 -5.56 -16.06 12.10
C THR A 188 -4.09 -15.89 12.48
N VAL A 189 -3.17 -16.50 11.73
CA VAL A 189 -1.73 -16.40 12.01
C VAL A 189 -1.24 -14.95 11.82
N VAL A 190 -1.70 -14.28 10.76
CA VAL A 190 -1.36 -12.89 10.47
C VAL A 190 -1.93 -11.95 11.54
N LYS A 191 -3.19 -12.12 11.95
CA LYS A 191 -3.82 -11.33 13.02
C LYS A 191 -3.09 -11.52 14.36
N LYS A 192 -2.73 -12.75 14.72
CA LYS A 192 -1.93 -13.02 15.92
C LYS A 192 -0.55 -12.37 15.87
N TRP A 193 0.09 -12.35 14.71
CA TRP A 193 1.36 -11.65 14.53
C TRP A 193 1.22 -10.14 14.74
N PHE A 194 0.20 -9.52 14.14
CA PHE A 194 -0.04 -8.08 14.31
C PHE A 194 -0.31 -7.69 15.77
N LEU A 195 -1.17 -8.44 16.46
CA LEU A 195 -1.41 -8.24 17.90
C LEU A 195 -0.12 -8.36 18.71
N PHE A 196 0.68 -9.40 18.45
CA PHE A 196 1.97 -9.57 19.10
C PHE A 196 2.91 -8.38 18.87
N LYS A 197 2.97 -7.84 17.63
CA LYS A 197 3.78 -6.67 17.34
C LYS A 197 3.31 -5.46 18.12
N GLU A 198 2.01 -5.19 18.13
CA GLU A 198 1.42 -4.05 18.82
C GLU A 198 1.68 -4.09 20.33
N GLU A 199 1.47 -5.25 20.96
CA GLU A 199 1.72 -5.48 22.39
C GLU A 199 3.21 -5.36 22.77
N THR A 200 4.12 -5.70 21.86
CA THR A 200 5.56 -5.80 22.15
C THR A 200 6.35 -4.58 21.68
N ARG A 201 5.78 -3.73 20.81
CA ARG A 201 6.48 -2.59 20.19
C ARG A 201 7.13 -1.66 21.22
N ASN A 202 6.38 -1.23 22.24
CA ASN A 202 6.88 -0.29 23.23
C ASN A 202 8.02 -0.87 24.08
N GLU A 203 7.91 -2.15 24.46
CA GLU A 203 8.95 -2.86 25.21
C GLU A 203 10.23 -2.97 24.38
N LEU A 204 10.08 -3.34 23.11
CA LEU A 204 11.20 -3.48 22.19
C LEU A 204 11.89 -2.14 21.93
N TYR A 205 11.13 -1.07 21.71
CA TYR A 205 11.68 0.27 21.55
C TYR A 205 12.45 0.71 22.79
N THR A 206 11.89 0.46 23.98
CA THR A 206 12.52 0.84 25.25
C THR A 206 13.84 0.09 25.48
N LYS A 207 13.88 -1.22 25.20
CA LYS A 207 15.09 -2.06 25.35
C LYS A 207 16.19 -1.76 24.33
N ASN A 208 15.82 -1.19 23.19
CA ASN A 208 16.74 -0.89 22.09
C ASN A 208 16.92 0.61 21.84
N ARG A 209 16.45 1.46 22.75
CA ARG A 209 16.38 2.91 22.54
C ARG A 209 17.71 3.50 22.10
N ASP A 210 18.80 3.19 22.80
CA ASP A 210 20.12 3.76 22.50
C ASP A 210 20.63 3.30 21.13
N ASP A 211 20.49 2.00 20.85
CA ASP A 211 20.86 1.39 19.59
C ASP A 211 20.03 2.00 18.42
N ILE A 212 18.72 2.22 18.62
CA ILE A 212 17.83 2.89 17.65
C ILE A 212 18.24 4.35 17.44
N LEU A 213 18.59 5.08 18.51
CA LEU A 213 19.05 6.47 18.40
C LEU A 213 20.35 6.59 17.61
N VAL A 214 21.26 5.61 17.71
CA VAL A 214 22.46 5.57 16.87
C VAL A 214 22.09 5.45 15.39
N LEU A 215 21.15 4.56 15.04
CA LEU A 215 20.66 4.44 13.66
C LEU A 215 20.00 5.74 13.18
N LYS A 216 19.14 6.35 13.99
CA LYS A 216 18.45 7.61 13.67
C LYS A 216 19.43 8.79 13.51
N SER A 217 20.47 8.85 14.34
CA SER A 217 21.52 9.85 14.23
C SER A 217 22.29 9.72 12.91
N TYR A 218 22.65 8.51 12.51
CA TYR A 218 23.30 8.29 11.21
C TYR A 218 22.37 8.62 10.04
N ILE A 219 21.08 8.25 10.11
CA ILE A 219 20.09 8.64 9.11
C ILE A 219 20.03 10.17 8.94
N ALA A 220 20.02 10.92 10.05
CA ALA A 220 20.01 12.37 10.01
C ALA A 220 21.25 12.96 9.31
N GLU A 221 22.44 12.41 9.56
CA GLU A 221 23.68 12.82 8.87
C GLU A 221 23.62 12.57 7.36
N VAL A 222 23.12 11.40 6.95
CA VAL A 222 22.97 11.07 5.52
C VAL A 222 21.92 11.98 4.87
N LEU A 223 20.80 12.27 5.55
CA LEU A 223 19.78 13.20 5.05
C LEU A 223 20.33 14.62 4.89
N ALA A 224 21.11 15.11 5.86
CA ALA A 224 21.75 16.42 5.80
C ALA A 224 22.74 16.52 4.62
N ASN A 225 23.57 15.50 4.42
CA ASN A 225 24.48 15.43 3.29
C ASN A 225 23.73 15.40 1.93
N ILE A 226 22.64 14.62 1.81
CA ILE A 226 21.83 14.63 0.58
C ILE A 226 21.26 16.04 0.34
N ARG A 227 20.69 16.67 1.36
CA ARG A 227 20.13 18.02 1.25
C ARG A 227 21.19 19.03 0.79
N SER A 228 22.37 19.01 1.42
CA SER A 228 23.51 19.86 1.04
C SER A 228 23.86 19.68 -0.44
N LYS A 229 24.04 18.43 -0.88
CA LYS A 229 24.38 18.12 -2.26
C LYS A 229 23.31 18.54 -3.25
N LEU A 230 22.02 18.37 -2.93
CA LEU A 230 20.92 18.82 -3.78
C LEU A 230 20.87 20.35 -3.91
N LEU A 231 21.17 21.08 -2.83
CA LEU A 231 21.25 22.54 -2.84
C LEU A 231 22.42 23.04 -3.69
N GLU A 232 23.59 22.40 -3.59
CA GLU A 232 24.76 22.70 -4.44
C GLU A 232 24.45 22.50 -5.94
N LEU A 233 23.72 21.43 -6.25
CA LEU A 233 23.27 21.11 -7.60
C LEU A 233 22.08 21.96 -8.08
N LYS A 234 21.58 22.88 -7.23
CA LYS A 234 20.40 23.71 -7.49
C LYS A 234 19.17 22.90 -7.89
N VAL A 235 19.03 21.70 -7.32
CA VAL A 235 17.87 20.85 -7.54
C VAL A 235 16.69 21.37 -6.72
N PRO A 236 15.51 21.59 -7.31
CA PRO A 236 14.32 21.89 -6.54
C PRO A 236 14.00 20.77 -5.55
N LEU A 237 14.07 21.07 -4.25
CA LEU A 237 14.01 20.06 -3.18
C LEU A 237 12.64 19.37 -3.11
N GLU A 238 11.59 20.05 -3.56
CA GLU A 238 10.22 19.54 -3.56
C GLU A 238 9.99 18.44 -4.62
N LEU A 239 10.90 18.31 -5.59
CA LEU A 239 10.88 17.21 -6.56
C LEU A 239 11.39 15.90 -5.95
N ILE A 240 12.18 15.98 -4.88
CA ILE A 240 12.75 14.82 -4.21
C ILE A 240 11.79 14.34 -3.12
N LYS A 241 10.80 13.55 -3.55
CA LYS A 241 9.79 12.93 -2.69
C LYS A 241 10.20 11.49 -2.35
N PHE A 242 10.21 11.14 -1.06
CA PHE A 242 10.53 9.79 -0.60
C PHE A 242 9.73 9.44 0.65
N SER A 243 9.71 8.16 1.02
CA SER A 243 8.99 7.69 2.21
C SER A 243 9.94 7.31 3.35
N LEU A 244 9.49 7.60 4.57
CA LEU A 244 10.08 7.24 5.86
C LEU A 244 8.97 6.76 6.80
N PHE A 245 9.33 6.05 7.86
CA PHE A 245 8.49 5.57 8.94
C PHE A 245 8.60 6.45 10.19
N ASN A 246 9.67 7.24 10.31
CA ASN A 246 9.79 8.28 11.32
C ASN A 246 9.70 9.70 10.71
N ARG A 247 8.92 10.57 11.36
CA ARG A 247 8.74 11.97 10.95
C ARG A 247 9.70 12.95 11.62
N ASN A 248 10.37 12.55 12.70
CA ASN A 248 11.11 13.45 13.59
C ASN A 248 12.54 13.74 13.11
N TYR A 249 12.78 13.75 11.79
CA TYR A 249 14.06 14.19 11.24
C TYR A 249 13.98 15.69 10.96
N GLU A 250 15.08 16.39 11.23
CA GLU A 250 15.19 17.81 10.93
C GLU A 250 15.17 18.04 9.41
N ASP A 251 14.79 19.25 9.01
CA ASP A 251 14.84 19.70 7.62
C ASP A 251 13.99 18.91 6.62
N LEU A 252 12.92 18.26 7.09
CA LEU A 252 11.95 17.57 6.24
C LEU A 252 10.56 18.19 6.35
N ASN A 253 9.88 18.29 5.21
CA ASN A 253 8.47 18.63 5.12
C ASN A 253 7.65 17.37 4.91
N VAL A 254 6.70 17.10 5.81
CA VAL A 254 5.73 16.01 5.63
C VAL A 254 4.68 16.45 4.61
N ILE A 255 4.66 15.78 3.47
CA ILE A 255 3.71 16.05 2.39
C ILE A 255 2.43 15.26 2.60
N ASN A 256 2.57 13.99 3.01
CA ASN A 256 1.44 13.10 3.24
C ASN A 256 1.82 11.96 4.18
N GLN A 257 0.83 11.20 4.64
CA GLN A 257 1.01 9.99 5.44
C GLN A 257 0.07 8.88 4.98
N LYS A 258 0.51 7.64 5.10
CA LYS A 258 -0.26 6.45 4.75
C LYS A 258 -0.20 5.44 5.89
N GLN A 259 -1.37 4.98 6.34
CA GLN A 259 -1.44 3.89 7.28
C GLN A 259 -1.25 2.55 6.54
N LEU A 260 -0.24 1.79 6.98
CA LEU A 260 0.12 0.46 6.49
C LEU A 260 0.07 -0.52 7.65
N LYS A 261 -1.04 -1.25 7.82
CA LYS A 261 -1.18 -2.40 8.74
C LYS A 261 -0.50 -2.19 10.12
N GLY A 262 -0.84 -1.09 10.79
CA GLY A 262 -0.31 -0.74 12.11
C GLY A 262 0.92 0.18 12.13
N MET A 263 1.43 0.59 10.96
CA MET A 263 2.51 1.56 10.80
C MET A 263 2.03 2.79 10.05
N THR A 264 2.68 3.92 10.27
CA THR A 264 2.48 5.14 9.48
C THR A 264 3.71 5.37 8.61
N GLU A 265 3.53 5.33 7.29
CA GLU A 265 4.54 5.72 6.31
C GLU A 265 4.32 7.20 5.97
N TYR A 266 5.31 8.04 6.22
CA TYR A 266 5.34 9.46 5.93
C TYR A 266 6.02 9.70 4.58
N TYR A 267 5.33 10.40 3.69
CA TYR A 267 5.89 10.87 2.44
C TYR A 267 6.40 12.29 2.66
N VAL A 268 7.71 12.46 2.48
CA VAL A 268 8.45 13.67 2.85
C VAL A 268 9.21 14.23 1.65
N SER A 269 9.49 15.53 1.71
CA SER A 269 10.51 16.21 0.89
C SER A 269 11.47 16.98 1.79
N PHE A 270 12.63 17.36 1.26
CA PHE A 270 13.53 18.24 1.99
C PHE A 270 12.94 19.66 2.11
N ALA A 271 13.19 20.31 3.24
CA ALA A 271 12.86 21.69 3.49
C ALA A 271 14.02 22.61 3.04
N TYR A 272 13.71 23.81 2.54
CA TYR A 272 14.73 24.82 2.29
C TYR A 272 15.25 25.43 3.60
N PRO A 273 16.53 25.81 3.68
CA PRO A 273 17.05 26.55 4.82
C PRO A 273 16.32 27.89 4.99
N GLU A 274 16.22 28.38 6.22
CA GLU A 274 15.61 29.68 6.49
C GLU A 274 16.30 30.79 5.69
N GLY A 275 15.52 31.61 4.99
CA GLY A 275 16.03 32.72 4.16
C GLY A 275 16.46 32.34 2.74
N MET A 276 16.35 31.07 2.34
CA MET A 276 16.57 30.63 0.95
C MET A 276 15.23 30.44 0.23
N GLU A 277 15.07 31.07 -0.92
CA GLU A 277 13.89 30.84 -1.79
C GLU A 277 14.02 29.53 -2.57
N PRO A 278 12.90 28.81 -2.83
CA PRO A 278 12.90 27.61 -3.65
C PRO A 278 13.45 27.81 -5.05
N PHE A 279 14.14 26.80 -5.58
CA PHE A 279 14.61 26.82 -6.96
C PHE A 279 13.43 26.65 -7.92
N PRO A 280 13.41 27.36 -9.07
CA PRO A 280 12.33 27.25 -10.02
C PRO A 280 12.25 25.82 -10.59
N ILE A 281 11.06 25.22 -10.54
CA ILE A 281 10.81 23.90 -11.10
C ILE A 281 10.69 24.01 -12.63
N PRO A 282 11.54 23.31 -13.40
CA PRO A 282 11.43 23.27 -14.86
C PRO A 282 10.04 22.82 -15.34
N GLU A 283 9.51 23.43 -16.41
CA GLU A 283 8.16 23.14 -16.93
C GLU A 283 7.95 21.67 -17.29
N ASN A 284 8.98 21.00 -17.80
CA ASN A 284 8.96 19.56 -18.10
C ASN A 284 8.83 18.66 -16.86
N LEU A 285 9.15 19.17 -15.67
CA LEU A 285 9.00 18.46 -14.38
C LEU A 285 7.80 18.95 -13.56
N GLN A 286 7.16 20.06 -13.93
CA GLN A 286 5.94 20.53 -13.26
C GLN A 286 4.83 19.47 -13.24
N GLN A 287 4.74 18.64 -14.28
CA GLN A 287 3.79 17.51 -14.30
C GLN A 287 4.10 16.44 -13.23
N GLN A 288 5.36 16.17 -12.90
CA GLN A 288 5.72 15.26 -11.81
C GLN A 288 5.50 15.91 -10.43
N TYR A 289 5.75 17.21 -10.32
CA TYR A 289 5.52 17.96 -9.10
C TYR A 289 4.04 18.00 -8.72
N ASN A 290 3.19 18.36 -9.69
CA ASN A 290 1.74 18.48 -9.55
C ASN A 290 1.02 17.13 -9.54
N GLN A 291 1.71 16.04 -9.89
CA GLN A 291 1.15 14.69 -9.71
C GLN A 291 1.02 14.39 -8.20
N PRO A 292 -0.19 14.09 -7.72
CA PRO A 292 -0.38 13.72 -6.33
C PRO A 292 0.39 12.42 -6.05
N ILE A 293 1.04 12.36 -4.88
CA ILE A 293 1.97 11.27 -4.47
C ILE A 293 1.26 9.92 -4.44
N PHE A 294 0.03 9.94 -3.94
CA PHE A 294 -0.95 8.96 -4.32
C PHE A 294 -1.60 9.54 -5.56
N PRO A 295 -1.79 8.77 -6.65
CA PRO A 295 -2.87 9.16 -7.55
C PRO A 295 -4.05 9.41 -6.61
N GLU A 296 -4.64 10.62 -6.60
CA GLU A 296 -6.04 10.79 -6.18
C GLU A 296 -6.68 9.56 -6.75
N SER A 297 -7.05 8.62 -5.85
CA SER A 297 -7.25 7.21 -6.20
C SER A 297 -7.89 7.27 -7.54
N LYS A 298 -7.14 6.90 -8.62
CA LYS A 298 -7.55 7.28 -9.98
C LYS A 298 -9.05 7.16 -9.93
N LYS A 299 -9.82 8.20 -10.23
CA LYS A 299 -11.18 8.00 -10.68
C LYS A 299 -11.06 7.16 -11.97
N ARG A 300 -10.51 5.94 -11.93
CA ARG A 300 -11.25 4.72 -12.13
C ARG A 300 -12.62 5.06 -11.55
N ASP A 301 -13.53 5.57 -12.35
CA ASP A 301 -14.43 4.76 -13.16
C ASP A 301 -14.32 3.23 -12.93
N LYS A 302 -14.07 2.81 -11.69
CA LYS A 302 -14.49 1.55 -11.14
C LYS A 302 -15.66 2.01 -10.31
N ALA A 303 -16.83 1.91 -10.93
CA ALA A 303 -18.11 1.82 -10.28
C ALA A 303 -17.94 1.43 -8.81
N GLU A 304 -18.30 2.33 -7.89
CA GLU A 304 -18.31 2.00 -6.48
C GLU A 304 -19.18 0.76 -6.31
N LYS A 305 -18.71 -0.23 -5.56
CA LYS A 305 -19.39 -1.52 -5.47
C LYS A 305 -20.20 -1.70 -4.20
N ASN A 306 -19.89 -0.91 -3.17
CA ASN A 306 -20.40 -1.09 -1.82
C ASN A 306 -21.67 -0.26 -1.60
N PHE A 307 -22.71 -0.51 -2.40
CA PHE A 307 -24.01 0.13 -2.22
C PHE A 307 -24.95 -0.73 -1.39
N ILE A 308 -25.52 -0.11 -0.37
CA ILE A 308 -26.55 -0.68 0.48
C ILE A 308 -27.86 -0.01 0.10
N VAL A 309 -28.88 -0.77 -0.25
CA VAL A 309 -30.23 -0.22 -0.46
C VAL A 309 -31.06 -0.52 0.77
N LEU A 310 -31.75 0.51 1.28
CA LEU A 310 -32.66 0.39 2.41
C LEU A 310 -34.00 -0.12 1.88
N ASN A 311 -34.14 -1.44 1.76
CA ASN A 311 -35.37 -2.09 1.31
C ASN A 311 -36.42 -2.06 2.41
N GLU A 312 -37.69 -2.29 2.05
CA GLU A 312 -38.81 -2.35 3.00
C GLU A 312 -38.85 -1.12 3.93
N MET A 313 -38.44 0.02 3.39
CA MET A 313 -38.38 1.29 4.10
C MET A 313 -39.80 1.72 4.48
N LYS A 314 -40.01 1.99 5.77
CA LYS A 314 -41.25 2.61 6.27
C LYS A 314 -40.94 4.02 6.76
N GLY A 315 -41.56 4.99 6.12
CA GLY A 315 -41.30 6.39 6.40
C GLY A 315 -42.33 7.29 5.74
N LYS A 316 -42.57 8.45 6.37
CA LYS A 316 -43.45 9.50 5.85
C LYS A 316 -42.85 10.87 6.14
N SER A 317 -43.05 11.80 5.21
CA SER A 317 -42.51 13.15 5.25
C SER A 317 -40.98 13.18 5.40
N GLY A 318 -40.27 12.26 4.72
CA GLY A 318 -38.81 12.20 4.73
C GLY A 318 -38.18 11.63 6.01
N ILE A 319 -38.99 11.11 6.94
CA ILE A 319 -38.52 10.46 8.18
C ILE A 319 -38.69 8.95 8.06
N ILE A 320 -37.58 8.23 8.16
CA ILE A 320 -37.48 6.77 8.07
C ILE A 320 -37.55 6.16 9.46
N THR A 321 -38.54 5.32 9.69
CA THR A 321 -38.80 4.66 10.99
C THR A 321 -38.27 3.23 11.06
N SER A 322 -38.23 2.52 9.92
CA SER A 322 -37.66 1.18 9.80
C SER A 322 -37.19 0.91 8.39
N PHE A 323 -36.19 0.04 8.23
CA PHE A 323 -35.69 -0.42 6.95
C PHE A 323 -34.94 -1.74 7.10
N SER A 324 -34.70 -2.43 5.98
CA SER A 324 -33.86 -3.63 5.89
C SER A 324 -32.67 -3.34 4.95
N PRO A 325 -31.43 -3.23 5.46
CA PRO A 325 -30.28 -2.92 4.63
C PRO A 325 -29.88 -4.13 3.79
N ALA A 326 -29.84 -3.96 2.47
CA ALA A 326 -29.42 -5.00 1.52
C ALA A 326 -28.22 -4.54 0.69
N LEU A 327 -27.13 -5.28 0.75
CA LEU A 327 -25.96 -5.03 -0.11
C LEU A 327 -26.29 -5.44 -1.56
N LYS A 328 -26.19 -4.50 -2.50
CA LYS A 328 -26.52 -4.70 -3.92
C LYS A 328 -25.27 -4.67 -4.81
N ASP A 329 -24.23 -5.43 -4.45
CA ASP A 329 -22.97 -5.52 -5.20
C ASP A 329 -23.16 -5.87 -6.68
N ASN A 330 -24.17 -6.69 -6.99
CA ASN A 330 -24.52 -7.12 -8.35
C ASN A 330 -25.19 -6.02 -9.19
N LEU A 331 -25.71 -4.97 -8.56
CA LEU A 331 -26.34 -3.82 -9.22
C LEU A 331 -25.46 -2.56 -9.16
N ALA A 332 -24.24 -2.68 -8.65
CA ALA A 332 -23.30 -1.56 -8.50
C ALA A 332 -23.16 -0.72 -9.77
N ASP A 333 -23.01 -1.35 -10.94
CA ASP A 333 -22.86 -0.62 -12.20
C ASP A 333 -24.13 0.19 -12.55
N LYS A 334 -25.33 -0.36 -12.29
CA LYS A 334 -26.61 0.34 -12.50
C LYS A 334 -26.81 1.49 -11.51
N ILE A 335 -26.43 1.28 -10.26
CA ILE A 335 -26.52 2.31 -9.21
C ILE A 335 -25.57 3.47 -9.52
N ASN A 336 -24.33 3.20 -9.94
CA ASN A 336 -23.42 4.27 -10.36
C ASN A 336 -23.96 5.05 -11.56
N GLN A 337 -24.61 4.37 -12.52
CA GLN A 337 -25.24 5.04 -13.66
C GLN A 337 -26.40 5.93 -13.19
N MET A 338 -27.29 5.42 -12.32
CA MET A 338 -28.37 6.20 -11.72
C MET A 338 -27.84 7.44 -10.98
N LEU A 339 -26.80 7.30 -10.16
CA LEU A 339 -26.17 8.40 -9.44
C LEU A 339 -25.53 9.41 -10.39
N SER A 340 -24.92 8.96 -11.49
CA SER A 340 -24.34 9.85 -12.52
C SER A 340 -25.41 10.64 -13.27
N ASP A 341 -26.61 10.07 -13.41
CA ASP A 341 -27.78 10.71 -14.05
C ASP A 341 -28.62 11.54 -13.04
N SER A 342 -28.14 11.72 -11.81
CA SER A 342 -28.84 12.44 -10.74
C SER A 342 -28.19 13.77 -10.40
N GLU A 343 -29.01 14.75 -10.02
CA GLU A 343 -28.54 15.99 -9.38
C GLU A 343 -28.48 15.80 -7.87
N PHE A 344 -27.49 16.42 -7.22
CA PHE A 344 -27.24 16.29 -5.78
C PHE A 344 -27.47 17.64 -5.09
N SER A 345 -28.23 17.61 -4.00
CA SER A 345 -28.37 18.71 -3.06
C SER A 345 -28.23 18.20 -1.63
N ASP A 346 -27.66 19.00 -0.74
CA ASP A 346 -27.63 18.68 0.69
C ASP A 346 -29.07 18.52 1.21
N ALA A 347 -29.29 17.56 2.11
CA ALA A 347 -30.61 17.39 2.72
C ALA A 347 -30.89 18.51 3.74
N ASP A 348 -32.11 19.03 3.74
CA ASP A 348 -32.55 20.04 4.72
C ASP A 348 -32.58 19.50 6.17
N LEU A 349 -32.72 18.18 6.31
CA LEU A 349 -32.75 17.45 7.57
C LEU A 349 -31.43 16.71 7.80
N GLY A 350 -30.94 16.74 9.04
CA GLY A 350 -29.75 15.97 9.43
C GLY A 350 -30.03 14.47 9.50
N PHE A 351 -28.98 13.63 9.46
CA PHE A 351 -29.12 12.17 9.53
C PHE A 351 -29.94 11.68 10.74
N SER A 352 -29.72 12.26 11.92
CA SER A 352 -30.45 11.92 13.15
C SER A 352 -31.91 12.35 13.14
N GLU A 353 -32.31 13.23 12.21
CA GLU A 353 -33.70 13.64 12.02
C GLU A 353 -34.40 12.75 10.99
N ILE A 354 -33.67 12.33 9.96
CA ILE A 354 -34.14 11.40 8.93
C ILE A 354 -34.27 9.98 9.49
N ILE A 355 -33.34 9.52 10.33
CA ILE A 355 -33.37 8.20 10.99
C ILE A 355 -33.18 8.35 12.51
N PRO A 356 -34.22 8.77 13.25
CA PRO A 356 -34.09 9.09 14.68
C PRO A 356 -33.82 7.87 15.56
N ASN A 357 -34.16 6.67 15.11
CA ASN A 357 -33.99 5.42 15.85
C ASN A 357 -32.74 4.63 15.45
N TYR A 358 -31.75 5.29 14.80
CA TYR A 358 -30.52 4.63 14.38
C TYR A 358 -29.77 4.07 15.59
N SER A 359 -29.67 2.75 15.66
CA SER A 359 -29.12 2.00 16.80
C SER A 359 -28.51 0.70 16.31
N THR A 360 -27.86 -0.07 17.19
CA THR A 360 -27.30 -1.38 16.83
C THR A 360 -28.34 -2.37 16.29
N ASP A 361 -29.62 -2.16 16.56
CA ASP A 361 -30.72 -3.02 16.10
C ASP A 361 -31.34 -2.56 14.77
N ILE A 362 -31.12 -1.29 14.39
CA ILE A 362 -31.56 -0.67 13.13
C ILE A 362 -30.37 0.13 12.59
N ALA A 363 -29.36 -0.60 12.09
CA ALA A 363 -28.08 -0.06 11.65
C ALA A 363 -27.79 -0.42 10.19
N ILE A 364 -27.00 0.44 9.54
CA ILE A 364 -26.36 0.14 8.27
C ILE A 364 -24.98 -0.42 8.62
N TYR A 365 -24.68 -1.64 8.18
CA TYR A 365 -23.40 -2.29 8.50
C TYR A 365 -22.43 -2.20 7.34
N CYS A 366 -21.15 -2.03 7.66
CA CYS A 366 -20.08 -2.22 6.70
C CYS A 366 -19.88 -3.72 6.38
N LEU A 367 -19.16 -4.03 5.29
CA LEU A 367 -18.79 -5.40 4.90
C LEU A 367 -18.04 -6.17 6.00
N CYS A 368 -17.37 -5.46 6.90
CA CYS A 368 -16.68 -6.06 8.05
C CYS A 368 -17.60 -6.36 9.24
N GLY A 369 -18.87 -5.98 9.18
CA GLY A 369 -19.87 -6.15 10.23
C GLY A 369 -19.91 -5.03 11.29
N GLU A 370 -19.10 -3.99 11.16
CA GLU A 370 -19.19 -2.80 12.03
C GLU A 370 -20.36 -1.89 11.61
N VAL A 371 -21.02 -1.25 12.58
CA VAL A 371 -22.04 -0.22 12.31
C VAL A 371 -21.37 0.95 11.61
N ALA A 372 -21.94 1.37 10.48
CA ALA A 372 -21.42 2.49 9.74
C ALA A 372 -21.84 3.81 10.37
N GLU A 373 -20.88 4.71 10.50
CA GLU A 373 -21.10 6.10 10.91
C GLU A 373 -21.41 6.92 9.66
N ILE A 374 -22.61 7.52 9.58
CA ILE A 374 -23.00 8.33 8.43
C ILE A 374 -22.47 9.75 8.62
N SER A 375 -21.70 10.22 7.64
CA SER A 375 -21.04 11.54 7.67
C SER A 375 -21.78 12.60 6.88
N ASN A 376 -22.48 12.21 5.81
CA ASN A 376 -23.21 13.14 4.96
C ASN A 376 -24.53 12.52 4.46
N VAL A 377 -25.52 13.37 4.21
CA VAL A 377 -26.81 12.98 3.63
C VAL A 377 -27.17 13.93 2.50
N ASN A 378 -27.33 13.37 1.31
CA ASN A 378 -27.73 14.12 0.13
C ASN A 378 -29.13 13.68 -0.31
N VAL A 379 -29.90 14.62 -0.85
CA VAL A 379 -31.07 14.34 -1.67
C VAL A 379 -30.61 14.25 -3.12
N CYS A 380 -30.89 13.12 -3.75
CA CYS A 380 -30.57 12.87 -5.14
C CYS A 380 -31.84 12.95 -5.97
N ARG A 381 -31.82 13.78 -7.02
CA ARG A 381 -32.92 13.94 -7.97
C ARG A 381 -32.56 13.33 -9.31
N TRP A 382 -33.14 12.16 -9.61
CA TRP A 382 -32.88 11.45 -10.86
C TRP A 382 -33.78 11.95 -11.98
N LYS A 383 -33.16 12.45 -13.07
CA LYS A 383 -33.82 12.96 -14.28
C LYS A 383 -35.02 13.88 -14.00
N ASP A 384 -34.92 14.74 -12.98
CA ASP A 384 -35.98 15.64 -12.50
C ASP A 384 -37.30 14.98 -12.02
N LYS A 385 -37.38 13.65 -11.96
CA LYS A 385 -38.65 12.91 -11.79
C LYS A 385 -38.78 12.17 -10.47
N PHE A 386 -37.66 11.78 -9.87
CA PHE A 386 -37.67 10.90 -8.71
C PHE A 386 -36.59 11.32 -7.72
N ASN A 387 -36.97 11.44 -6.45
CA ASN A 387 -36.07 11.87 -5.39
C ASN A 387 -35.80 10.71 -4.43
N PHE A 388 -34.57 10.59 -3.96
CA PHE A 388 -34.17 9.57 -2.99
C PHE A 388 -33.03 10.10 -2.12
N TYR A 389 -32.83 9.49 -0.95
CA TYR A 389 -31.70 9.80 -0.08
C TYR A 389 -30.46 9.00 -0.45
N LEU A 390 -29.31 9.66 -0.46
CA LEU A 390 -27.98 9.04 -0.47
C LEU A 390 -27.27 9.37 0.85
N PHE A 391 -27.02 8.34 1.64
CA PHE A 391 -26.25 8.41 2.88
C PHE A 391 -24.80 7.99 2.62
N GLU A 392 -23.85 8.87 2.93
CA GLU A 392 -22.42 8.58 2.80
C GLU A 392 -21.79 8.25 4.15
N GLY A 393 -21.33 7.02 4.29
CA GLY A 393 -20.59 6.59 5.47
C GLY A 393 -19.20 7.21 5.55
N ALA A 394 -18.74 7.46 6.78
CA ALA A 394 -17.33 7.65 7.07
C ALA A 394 -16.54 6.39 6.70
N GLN A 395 -15.24 6.55 6.44
CA GLN A 395 -14.37 5.42 6.12
C GLN A 395 -14.32 4.46 7.31
N CYS A 396 -14.75 3.21 7.11
CA CYS A 396 -14.73 2.18 8.13
C CYS A 396 -13.28 1.77 8.46
N LYS A 397 -13.04 1.16 9.63
CA LYS A 397 -11.73 0.65 10.04
C LYS A 397 -11.17 -0.42 9.09
N CYS A 398 -12.01 -1.10 8.31
CA CYS A 398 -11.58 -2.01 7.25
C CYS A 398 -11.01 -1.29 6.02
N GLY A 399 -11.17 0.04 5.93
CA GLY A 399 -10.71 0.88 4.83
C GLY A 399 -11.77 1.15 3.76
N ASP A 400 -12.92 0.48 3.81
CA ASP A 400 -14.03 0.68 2.87
C ASP A 400 -14.91 1.86 3.28
N LYS A 401 -15.42 2.57 2.26
CA LYS A 401 -16.50 3.55 2.41
C LYS A 401 -17.80 2.90 1.95
N ILE A 402 -18.89 3.15 2.67
CA ILE A 402 -20.21 2.63 2.31
C ILE A 402 -21.11 3.76 1.82
N TYR A 403 -22.03 3.41 0.94
CA TYR A 403 -23.05 4.30 0.43
C TYR A 403 -24.39 3.61 0.60
N ALA A 404 -25.32 4.25 1.31
CA ALA A 404 -26.66 3.73 1.47
C ALA A 404 -27.68 4.58 0.71
N ILE A 405 -28.63 3.93 0.05
CA ILE A 405 -29.65 4.59 -0.78
C ILE A 405 -31.02 4.20 -0.25
N SER A 406 -31.93 5.17 -0.15
CA SER A 406 -33.28 4.96 0.39
C SER A 406 -34.30 5.83 -0.33
N LEU A 407 -35.54 5.35 -0.42
CA LEU A 407 -36.69 6.20 -0.71
C LEU A 407 -36.81 7.32 0.33
N MET A 408 -37.45 8.44 -0.04
CA MET A 408 -37.77 9.50 0.91
C MET A 408 -39.05 9.15 1.67
N ASP A 409 -40.07 8.65 0.96
CA ASP A 409 -41.35 8.23 1.51
C ASP A 409 -41.74 6.82 1.04
N GLU A 410 -42.48 6.08 1.88
CA GLU A 410 -42.94 4.71 1.57
C GLU A 410 -43.90 4.67 0.36
N GLU A 411 -44.61 5.77 0.10
CA GLU A 411 -45.61 5.88 -0.97
C GLU A 411 -45.02 6.40 -2.30
N ASP A 412 -43.71 6.64 -2.37
CA ASP A 412 -43.05 7.15 -3.58
C ASP A 412 -43.15 6.13 -4.73
N GLU A 413 -43.74 6.53 -5.86
CA GLU A 413 -43.82 5.70 -7.06
C GLU A 413 -42.43 5.58 -7.72
N VAL A 414 -41.77 4.43 -7.51
CA VAL A 414 -40.47 4.12 -8.12
C VAL A 414 -40.62 3.94 -9.64
N PRO A 415 -39.90 4.71 -10.47
CA PRO A 415 -39.91 4.55 -11.92
C PRO A 415 -39.55 3.13 -12.35
N GLU A 416 -40.18 2.62 -13.41
CA GLU A 416 -39.94 1.24 -13.92
C GLU A 416 -38.44 0.93 -14.14
N GLU A 417 -37.64 1.92 -14.56
CA GLU A 417 -36.19 1.79 -14.76
C GLU A 417 -35.40 1.52 -13.46
N LEU A 418 -35.96 1.88 -12.28
CA LEU A 418 -35.29 1.83 -10.98
C LEU A 418 -35.85 0.76 -10.03
N GLN A 419 -36.91 0.04 -10.41
CA GLN A 419 -37.55 -1.02 -9.60
C GLN A 419 -36.62 -2.21 -9.28
N GLU A 420 -35.53 -2.39 -10.02
CA GLU A 420 -34.55 -3.42 -9.69
C GLU A 420 -33.60 -2.98 -8.56
N ILE A 421 -33.44 -1.66 -8.37
CA ILE A 421 -32.53 -1.07 -7.38
C ILE A 421 -33.22 -0.98 -6.02
N PHE A 422 -34.32 -0.21 -5.94
CA PHE A 422 -35.21 -0.02 -4.79
C PHE A 422 -36.24 -1.13 -4.71
#